data_AF-A0A0M7BFC6-F1
#
_entry.id   AF-A0A0M7BFC6-F1
#
_cell.length_a   1.000
_cell.length_b   1.000
_cell.length_c   1.000
_cell.angle_alpha   90.00
_cell.angle_beta   90.00
_cell.angle_gamma   90.00
#
_symmetry.space_group_name_H-M   'P 1'
#
loop_
_entity.id
_entity.type
_entity.pdbx_description
1 polymer ?
#
loop_
_entity_poly.entity_id
_entity_poly.type
_entity_poly.pdbx_seq_one_letter_code
_entity_poly.pdbx_strand_id
1 'polypeptide(L)'
;MGKDRGTWVTIGLVGALVLAAIVIIWLAVDRTSMQQDYTTRLETEETERLQVAEALAALEASSGELETVRMRIAETDASLAELATQRSEMQSAFDTELADLTSRREVALSETEAAESERDRLVAIVAEESTALEDIRAEADRLEQTLSERTERLTQTETRLTEQLDELAAVGSRLQEARAQEAQLRETLAEMQGEAAGMAQELADAETRTQEARSAETDLQQLLQDARDERAALEETQSELESEIADLTARRDTLETDTAAAQEQRAQVQTELTQLTQLLSQRGDELAQIEQRITATLEEAQDEGAAEGEQLLSEQTDEAADETDTSLGTLEAAEDAPIVGAQSVSVAPGTYESGEISATFAEDGTFRMENTASDENVSGQFVEEAGLLILSEPEGDLSGNVSFPLTCMLENRTDGFALTAPEVDGDCGPLAGTTFTAAD
;
A
#
# COMPACT_ATOMS: atom_id res chain seq x y z
N MET A 1 138.29 -133.01 34.04
CA MET A 1 138.07 -132.99 35.52
C MET A 1 136.56 -133.01 35.72
N GLY A 2 135.98 -133.71 36.69
CA GLY A 2 136.47 -134.04 38.04
C GLY A 2 135.57 -133.26 39.02
N LYS A 3 134.44 -133.81 39.46
CA LYS A 3 134.25 -134.91 40.44
C LYS A 3 134.43 -134.37 41.89
N ASP A 4 133.46 -134.48 42.81
CA ASP A 4 132.04 -134.90 42.72
C ASP A 4 131.20 -134.21 43.81
N ARG A 5 129.90 -134.54 43.90
CA ARG A 5 129.03 -134.26 45.07
C ARG A 5 129.56 -134.91 46.37
N GLY A 6 129.00 -134.51 47.52
CA GLY A 6 128.72 -135.47 48.59
C GLY A 6 128.58 -134.91 50.02
N THR A 7 127.51 -135.28 50.71
CA THR A 7 127.26 -134.91 52.12
C THR A 7 126.59 -136.03 52.93
N TRP A 8 127.20 -136.40 54.08
CA TRP A 8 126.54 -136.87 55.32
C TRP A 8 125.86 -138.28 55.34
N VAL A 9 125.82 -139.08 56.44
CA VAL A 9 126.59 -139.08 57.73
C VAL A 9 126.44 -140.41 58.55
N THR A 10 127.45 -140.79 59.36
CA THR A 10 127.45 -141.81 60.48
C THR A 10 127.12 -143.30 60.11
N ILE A 11 127.13 -144.35 60.97
CA ILE A 11 127.49 -144.56 62.42
C ILE A 11 128.00 -146.02 62.69
N GLY A 12 128.58 -146.29 63.88
CA GLY A 12 128.66 -147.64 64.51
C GLY A 12 129.95 -148.46 64.24
N LEU A 13 130.98 -148.49 65.11
CA LEU A 13 131.05 -149.08 66.47
C LEU A 13 130.77 -150.60 66.49
N VAL A 14 131.52 -151.47 67.19
CA VAL A 14 132.53 -151.29 68.27
C VAL A 14 133.86 -152.01 67.90
N GLY A 15 134.89 -151.94 68.76
CA GLY A 15 136.18 -152.65 68.61
C GLY A 15 136.14 -154.17 68.96
N ALA A 16 137.27 -154.85 69.18
CA ALA A 16 138.62 -154.30 69.39
C ALA A 16 139.84 -155.19 69.03
N LEU A 17 139.88 -156.52 69.02
CA LEU A 17 139.11 -157.48 68.19
C LEU A 17 138.89 -157.06 66.71
N VAL A 18 139.51 -155.95 66.28
CA VAL A 18 139.12 -155.20 65.07
C VAL A 18 140.33 -154.69 64.27
N LEU A 19 141.56 -154.83 64.78
CA LEU A 19 142.77 -154.35 64.08
C LEU A 19 143.29 -155.33 63.01
N ALA A 20 143.33 -156.64 63.28
CA ALA A 20 143.60 -157.64 62.24
C ALA A 20 142.45 -157.73 61.23
N ALA A 21 141.20 -157.52 61.69
CA ALA A 21 140.03 -157.50 60.83
C ALA A 21 139.98 -156.26 59.92
N ILE A 22 140.39 -155.06 60.37
CA ILE A 22 140.34 -153.85 59.55
C ILE A 22 141.26 -153.91 58.32
N VAL A 23 142.43 -154.55 58.42
CA VAL A 23 143.31 -154.76 57.25
C VAL A 23 142.64 -155.66 56.20
N ILE A 24 141.82 -156.63 56.62
CA ILE A 24 141.02 -157.47 55.73
C ILE A 24 139.79 -156.71 55.20
N ILE A 25 139.13 -155.88 56.01
CA ILE A 25 138.00 -155.04 55.60
C ILE A 25 138.43 -154.05 54.50
N TRP A 26 139.61 -153.43 54.63
CA TRP A 26 140.14 -152.52 53.61
C TRP A 26 140.36 -153.22 52.26
N LEU A 27 140.85 -154.47 52.28
CA LEU A 27 141.01 -155.33 51.09
C LEU A 27 139.72 -156.03 50.60
N ALA A 28 138.61 -155.88 51.32
CA ALA A 28 137.30 -156.43 50.92
C ALA A 28 136.37 -155.38 50.29
N VAL A 29 136.46 -154.12 50.72
CA VAL A 29 135.72 -153.00 50.10
C VAL A 29 136.18 -152.74 48.66
N ASP A 30 137.43 -153.07 48.34
CA ASP A 30 138.04 -153.07 46.99
C ASP A 30 137.39 -154.08 46.01
N ARG A 31 136.34 -154.82 46.43
CA ARG A 31 135.75 -155.90 45.62
C ARG A 31 134.23 -155.91 45.47
N THR A 32 133.50 -154.94 46.03
CA THR A 32 132.01 -154.95 46.01
C THR A 32 131.34 -153.63 45.63
N SER A 33 132.02 -152.49 45.68
CA SER A 33 131.45 -151.19 45.24
C SER A 33 131.37 -151.03 43.71
N MET A 34 132.04 -151.90 42.95
CA MET A 34 132.18 -151.83 41.49
C MET A 34 130.90 -152.15 40.67
N GLN A 35 129.72 -152.28 41.29
CA GLN A 35 128.45 -152.58 40.61
C GLN A 35 127.37 -151.48 40.67
N GLN A 36 127.64 -150.31 41.28
CA GLN A 36 126.66 -149.20 41.34
C GLN A 36 126.96 -148.01 40.41
N ASP A 37 127.99 -148.06 39.56
CA ASP A 37 128.47 -146.90 38.77
C ASP A 37 128.04 -146.91 37.28
N TYR A 38 127.04 -147.73 36.88
CA TYR A 38 126.65 -147.88 35.46
C TYR A 38 125.15 -147.77 35.11
N THR A 39 124.21 -147.92 36.04
CA THR A 39 122.76 -147.80 35.74
C THR A 39 122.23 -146.38 35.96
N THR A 40 122.48 -145.78 37.12
CA THR A 40 121.91 -144.48 37.55
C THR A 40 122.34 -143.29 36.68
N ARG A 41 123.36 -143.45 35.83
CA ARG A 41 123.86 -142.39 34.93
C ARG A 41 123.16 -142.28 33.58
N LEU A 42 122.29 -143.22 33.19
CA LEU A 42 121.55 -143.14 31.92
C LEU A 42 120.11 -142.62 32.10
N GLU A 43 119.40 -143.02 33.15
CA GLU A 43 118.04 -142.53 33.46
C GLU A 43 118.02 -141.02 33.83
N THR A 44 119.15 -140.48 34.29
CA THR A 44 119.25 -139.05 34.65
C THR A 44 119.28 -138.14 33.42
N GLU A 45 119.88 -138.54 32.29
CA GLU A 45 119.87 -137.70 31.06
C GLU A 45 118.49 -137.68 30.38
N GLU A 46 117.70 -138.76 30.41
CA GLU A 46 116.31 -138.70 29.94
C GLU A 46 115.44 -137.84 30.85
N THR A 47 115.69 -137.86 32.17
CA THR A 47 114.99 -136.99 33.13
C THR A 47 115.34 -135.51 32.91
N GLU A 48 116.62 -135.16 32.71
CA GLU A 48 117.02 -133.79 32.38
C GLU A 48 116.53 -133.37 30.98
N ARG A 49 116.50 -134.26 29.98
CA ARG A 49 115.89 -133.96 28.66
C ARG A 49 114.38 -133.76 28.74
N LEU A 50 113.67 -134.52 29.56
CA LEU A 50 112.24 -134.30 29.82
C LEU A 50 112.01 -132.98 30.54
N GLN A 51 112.77 -132.68 31.61
CA GLN A 51 112.62 -131.40 32.33
C GLN A 51 113.05 -130.18 31.48
N VAL A 52 114.04 -130.32 30.59
CA VAL A 52 114.41 -129.25 29.64
C VAL A 52 113.37 -129.13 28.53
N ALA A 53 112.78 -130.23 28.04
CA ALA A 53 111.67 -130.19 27.08
C ALA A 53 110.38 -129.62 27.70
N GLU A 54 110.09 -129.92 28.97
CA GLU A 54 108.97 -129.40 29.73
C GLU A 54 109.19 -127.93 30.11
N ALA A 55 110.42 -127.53 30.45
CA ALA A 55 110.78 -126.12 30.66
C ALA A 55 110.79 -125.32 29.35
N LEU A 56 111.17 -125.93 28.22
CA LEU A 56 111.01 -125.33 26.89
C LEU A 56 109.52 -125.22 26.52
N ALA A 57 108.71 -126.26 26.74
CA ALA A 57 107.28 -126.20 26.53
C ALA A 57 106.59 -125.19 27.47
N ALA A 58 107.10 -124.98 28.69
CA ALA A 58 106.62 -123.95 29.61
C ALA A 58 107.10 -122.54 29.22
N LEU A 59 108.29 -122.39 28.64
CA LEU A 59 108.75 -121.13 28.03
C LEU A 59 107.99 -120.80 26.75
N GLU A 60 107.67 -121.82 25.94
CA GLU A 60 106.90 -121.69 24.71
C GLU A 60 105.43 -121.40 25.04
N ALA A 61 104.84 -122.11 26.01
CA ALA A 61 103.50 -121.83 26.53
C ALA A 61 103.41 -120.45 27.21
N SER A 62 104.36 -120.07 28.07
CA SER A 62 104.36 -118.72 28.67
C SER A 62 104.69 -117.62 27.67
N SER A 63 105.42 -117.90 26.58
CA SER A 63 105.54 -116.99 25.44
C SER A 63 104.22 -116.88 24.66
N GLY A 64 103.47 -117.97 24.52
CA GLY A 64 102.13 -118.00 23.94
C GLY A 64 101.08 -117.30 24.82
N GLU A 65 101.20 -117.39 26.14
CA GLU A 65 100.44 -116.57 27.09
C GLU A 65 100.85 -115.10 26.97
N LEU A 66 102.15 -114.79 26.85
CA LEU A 66 102.60 -113.41 26.62
C LEU A 66 102.08 -112.85 25.30
N GLU A 67 102.03 -113.66 24.24
CA GLU A 67 101.48 -113.27 22.94
C GLU A 67 99.94 -113.14 22.99
N THR A 68 99.27 -114.00 23.76
CA THR A 68 97.82 -113.89 24.05
C THR A 68 97.52 -112.63 24.87
N VAL A 69 98.37 -112.27 25.83
CA VAL A 69 98.27 -111.05 26.64
C VAL A 69 98.59 -109.82 25.79
N ARG A 70 99.59 -109.86 24.91
CA ARG A 70 99.87 -108.80 23.92
C ARG A 70 98.69 -108.60 22.96
N MET A 71 98.11 -109.69 22.45
CA MET A 71 96.93 -109.67 21.60
C MET A 71 95.74 -109.04 22.32
N ARG A 72 95.50 -109.41 23.59
CA ARG A 72 94.48 -108.77 24.44
C ARG A 72 94.78 -107.32 24.77
N ILE A 73 96.04 -106.94 24.99
CA ILE A 73 96.42 -105.53 25.19
C ILE A 73 96.11 -104.74 23.92
N ALA A 74 96.50 -105.22 22.74
CA ALA A 74 96.18 -104.60 21.46
C ALA A 74 94.67 -104.55 21.17
N GLU A 75 93.90 -105.57 21.58
CA GLU A 75 92.43 -105.59 21.51
C GLU A 75 91.80 -104.56 22.48
N THR A 76 92.34 -104.41 23.70
CA THR A 76 91.91 -103.37 24.64
C THR A 76 92.32 -101.97 24.19
N ASP A 77 93.50 -101.80 23.58
CA ASP A 77 93.95 -100.51 23.04
C ASP A 77 93.11 -100.11 21.81
N ALA A 78 92.79 -101.07 20.93
CA ALA A 78 91.91 -100.85 19.78
C ALA A 78 90.48 -100.50 20.22
N SER A 79 89.93 -101.19 21.22
CA SER A 79 88.60 -100.86 21.76
C SER A 79 88.59 -99.57 22.60
N LEU A 80 89.68 -99.21 23.28
CA LEU A 80 89.82 -97.90 23.93
C LEU A 80 89.94 -96.76 22.90
N ALA A 81 90.63 -96.99 21.79
CA ALA A 81 90.69 -96.04 20.67
C ALA A 81 89.30 -95.88 20.02
N GLU A 82 88.57 -96.98 19.78
CA GLU A 82 87.20 -96.95 19.29
C GLU A 82 86.25 -96.20 20.24
N LEU A 83 86.30 -96.49 21.55
CA LEU A 83 85.52 -95.74 22.55
C LEU A 83 85.93 -94.26 22.65
N ALA A 84 87.17 -93.91 22.33
CA ALA A 84 87.61 -92.51 22.26
C ALA A 84 87.06 -91.81 21.00
N THR A 85 87.06 -92.49 19.84
CA THR A 85 86.42 -92.01 18.61
C THR A 85 84.91 -91.81 18.82
N GLN A 86 84.20 -92.84 19.28
CA GLN A 86 82.75 -92.76 19.56
C GLN A 86 82.42 -91.67 20.58
N ARG A 87 83.27 -91.46 21.61
CA ARG A 87 83.09 -90.33 22.55
C ARG A 87 83.28 -88.98 21.86
N SER A 88 84.27 -88.84 21.00
CA SER A 88 84.51 -87.60 20.24
C SER A 88 83.39 -87.29 19.25
N GLU A 89 82.84 -88.33 18.60
CA GLU A 89 81.69 -88.21 17.70
C GLU A 89 80.41 -87.85 18.46
N MET A 90 80.11 -88.55 19.57
CA MET A 90 78.98 -88.22 20.44
C MET A 90 79.07 -86.82 21.04
N GLN A 91 80.28 -86.38 21.43
CA GLN A 91 80.49 -85.02 21.92
C GLN A 91 80.27 -84.00 20.81
N SER A 92 80.87 -84.20 19.62
CA SER A 92 80.67 -83.29 18.48
C SER A 92 79.21 -83.25 18.01
N ALA A 93 78.48 -84.35 18.11
CA ALA A 93 77.04 -84.41 17.80
C ALA A 93 76.22 -83.62 18.84
N PHE A 94 76.52 -83.80 20.13
CA PHE A 94 75.87 -83.05 21.22
C PHE A 94 76.15 -81.55 21.13
N ASP A 95 77.40 -81.15 20.88
CA ASP A 95 77.79 -79.74 20.68
C ASP A 95 77.07 -79.13 19.46
N THR A 96 76.83 -79.92 18.41
CA THR A 96 76.06 -79.51 17.22
C THR A 96 74.56 -79.37 17.53
N GLU A 97 73.97 -80.33 18.24
CA GLU A 97 72.55 -80.26 18.65
C GLU A 97 72.30 -79.09 19.61
N LEU A 98 73.23 -78.81 20.53
CA LEU A 98 73.15 -77.68 21.45
C LEU A 98 73.26 -76.34 20.70
N ALA A 99 74.08 -76.26 19.65
CA ALA A 99 74.16 -75.09 18.78
C ALA A 99 72.87 -74.87 17.96
N ASP A 100 72.29 -75.92 17.38
CA ASP A 100 71.01 -75.87 16.67
C ASP A 100 69.85 -75.47 17.60
N LEU A 101 69.74 -76.09 18.78
CA LEU A 101 68.75 -75.72 19.80
C LEU A 101 68.91 -74.27 20.28
N THR A 102 70.15 -73.77 20.39
CA THR A 102 70.41 -72.35 20.71
C THR A 102 69.96 -71.44 19.59
N SER A 103 70.31 -71.75 18.33
CA SER A 103 69.89 -70.95 17.17
C SER A 103 68.37 -70.93 16.99
N ARG A 104 67.69 -72.07 17.13
CA ARG A 104 66.21 -72.15 17.12
C ARG A 104 65.57 -71.32 18.24
N ARG A 105 66.19 -71.30 19.43
CA ARG A 105 65.73 -70.47 20.55
C ARG A 105 65.90 -68.97 20.25
N GLU A 106 67.01 -68.56 19.65
CA GLU A 106 67.26 -67.17 19.25
C GLU A 106 66.28 -66.71 18.18
N VAL A 107 66.01 -67.55 17.16
CA VAL A 107 64.97 -67.28 16.14
C VAL A 107 63.59 -67.16 16.78
N ALA A 108 63.18 -68.11 17.62
CA ALA A 108 61.86 -68.08 18.27
C ALA A 108 61.70 -66.86 19.20
N LEU A 109 62.76 -66.43 19.90
CA LEU A 109 62.75 -65.19 20.68
C LEU A 109 62.55 -63.97 19.78
N SER A 110 63.30 -63.86 18.68
CA SER A 110 63.17 -62.76 17.73
C SER A 110 61.78 -62.72 17.05
N GLU A 111 61.19 -63.88 16.74
CA GLU A 111 59.82 -63.98 16.26
C GLU A 111 58.80 -63.50 17.31
N THR A 112 58.99 -63.83 18.60
CA THR A 112 58.12 -63.31 19.67
C THR A 112 58.29 -61.81 19.88
N GLU A 113 59.50 -61.27 19.86
CA GLU A 113 59.76 -59.82 19.98
C GLU A 113 59.11 -59.03 18.82
N ALA A 114 59.20 -59.56 17.59
CA ALA A 114 58.51 -58.99 16.44
C ALA A 114 56.97 -59.05 16.56
N ALA A 115 56.43 -60.17 17.05
CA ALA A 115 54.99 -60.34 17.27
C ALA A 115 54.45 -59.44 18.40
N GLU A 116 55.22 -59.22 19.47
CA GLU A 116 54.87 -58.25 20.52
C GLU A 116 54.94 -56.81 20.02
N SER A 117 55.95 -56.46 19.19
CA SER A 117 56.04 -55.13 18.58
C SER A 117 54.86 -54.82 17.64
N GLU A 118 54.41 -55.80 16.85
CA GLU A 118 53.23 -55.63 15.98
C GLU A 118 51.92 -55.64 16.78
N ARG A 119 51.81 -56.45 17.85
CA ARG A 119 50.69 -56.37 18.81
C ARG A 119 50.57 -54.96 19.39
N ASP A 120 51.66 -54.40 19.88
CA ASP A 120 51.65 -53.09 20.55
C ASP A 120 51.37 -51.95 19.56
N ARG A 121 51.82 -52.09 18.30
CA ARG A 121 51.40 -51.23 17.19
C ARG A 121 49.89 -51.31 16.93
N LEU A 122 49.32 -52.51 16.85
CA LEU A 122 47.88 -52.71 16.63
C LEU A 122 47.05 -52.18 17.80
N VAL A 123 47.51 -52.34 19.05
CA VAL A 123 46.88 -51.74 20.23
C VAL A 123 46.90 -50.21 20.17
N ALA A 124 47.99 -49.60 19.72
CA ALA A 124 48.06 -48.14 19.52
C ALA A 124 47.08 -47.65 18.45
N ILE A 125 46.99 -48.34 17.31
CA ILE A 125 46.03 -48.01 16.23
C ILE A 125 44.58 -48.15 16.71
N VAL A 126 44.25 -49.22 17.44
CA VAL A 126 42.91 -49.43 18.00
C VAL A 126 42.55 -48.35 19.04
N ALA A 127 43.53 -47.85 19.81
CA ALA A 127 43.30 -46.73 20.73
C ALA A 127 43.05 -45.41 19.98
N GLU A 128 43.82 -45.11 18.94
CA GLU A 128 43.65 -43.93 18.08
C GLU A 128 42.28 -43.92 17.38
N GLU A 129 41.91 -45.03 16.72
CA GLU A 129 40.58 -45.23 16.12
C GLU A 129 39.44 -45.13 17.15
N SER A 130 39.63 -45.64 18.38
CA SER A 130 38.60 -45.52 19.42
C SER A 130 38.36 -44.07 19.83
N THR A 131 39.42 -43.24 19.88
CA THR A 131 39.31 -41.81 20.19
C THR A 131 38.67 -41.05 19.03
N ALA A 132 39.07 -41.35 17.78
CA ALA A 132 38.45 -40.75 16.59
C ALA A 132 36.94 -41.06 16.50
N LEU A 133 36.52 -42.27 16.87
CA LEU A 133 35.09 -42.64 16.94
C LEU A 133 34.33 -41.95 18.08
N GLU A 134 35.00 -41.56 19.17
CA GLU A 134 34.39 -40.76 20.24
C GLU A 134 34.25 -39.28 19.83
N ASP A 135 35.26 -38.70 19.18
CA ASP A 135 35.20 -37.34 18.63
C ASP A 135 34.12 -37.20 17.54
N ILE A 136 34.00 -38.17 16.61
CA ILE A 136 32.97 -38.17 15.57
C ILE A 136 31.55 -38.26 16.17
N ARG A 137 31.36 -39.04 17.25
CA ARG A 137 30.08 -39.07 17.98
C ARG A 137 29.79 -37.72 18.64
N ALA A 138 30.77 -37.12 19.30
CA ALA A 138 30.63 -35.81 19.92
C ALA A 138 30.38 -34.68 18.90
N GLU A 139 30.84 -34.81 17.65
CA GLU A 139 30.44 -33.91 16.55
C GLU A 139 29.01 -34.18 16.08
N ALA A 140 28.60 -35.45 15.91
CA ALA A 140 27.24 -35.82 15.55
C ALA A 140 26.21 -35.29 16.56
N ASP A 141 26.44 -35.49 17.86
CA ASP A 141 25.57 -34.99 18.95
C ASP A 141 25.39 -33.46 18.89
N ARG A 142 26.48 -32.72 18.58
CA ARG A 142 26.45 -31.25 18.42
C ARG A 142 25.69 -30.83 17.16
N LEU A 143 25.82 -31.59 16.07
CA LEU A 143 25.08 -31.33 14.83
C LEU A 143 23.58 -31.60 15.02
N GLU A 144 23.19 -32.68 15.69
CA GLU A 144 21.80 -32.96 16.06
C GLU A 144 21.22 -31.87 16.97
N GLN A 145 21.96 -31.42 17.99
CA GLN A 145 21.57 -30.28 18.82
C GLN A 145 21.38 -29.00 17.98
N THR A 146 22.30 -28.72 17.06
CA THR A 146 22.24 -27.54 16.17
C THR A 146 21.06 -27.61 15.20
N LEU A 147 20.72 -28.80 14.69
CA LEU A 147 19.55 -29.03 13.84
C LEU A 147 18.24 -28.86 14.63
N SER A 148 18.20 -29.33 15.89
CA SER A 148 17.07 -29.13 16.79
C SER A 148 16.82 -27.64 17.06
N GLU A 149 17.84 -26.88 17.48
CA GLU A 149 17.73 -25.43 17.72
C GLU A 149 17.28 -24.68 16.44
N ARG A 150 17.84 -25.02 15.28
CA ARG A 150 17.44 -24.42 14.00
C ARG A 150 15.99 -24.74 13.63
N THR A 151 15.51 -25.94 13.95
CA THR A 151 14.12 -26.34 13.68
C THR A 151 13.15 -25.58 14.58
N GLU A 152 13.44 -25.46 15.87
CA GLU A 152 12.65 -24.65 16.82
C GLU A 152 12.64 -23.16 16.44
N ARG A 153 13.76 -22.64 15.94
CA ARG A 153 13.86 -21.25 15.46
C ARG A 153 13.11 -21.02 14.15
N LEU A 154 13.01 -22.02 13.28
CA LEU A 154 12.16 -21.96 12.08
C LEU A 154 10.68 -21.93 12.47
N THR A 155 10.19 -22.85 13.30
CA THR A 155 8.77 -22.86 13.72
C THR A 155 8.37 -21.62 14.52
N GLN A 156 9.27 -21.07 15.33
CA GLN A 156 9.08 -19.77 15.97
C GLN A 156 9.01 -18.62 14.95
N THR A 157 9.82 -18.66 13.88
CA THR A 157 9.78 -17.64 12.82
C THR A 157 8.50 -17.74 11.98
N GLU A 158 8.04 -18.95 11.66
CA GLU A 158 6.77 -19.22 10.96
C GLU A 158 5.56 -18.76 11.78
N THR A 159 5.59 -18.98 13.09
CA THR A 159 4.56 -18.48 14.02
C THR A 159 4.52 -16.95 14.00
N ARG A 160 5.68 -16.29 14.18
CA ARG A 160 5.78 -14.82 14.16
C ARG A 160 5.40 -14.20 12.81
N LEU A 161 5.68 -14.88 11.70
CA LEU A 161 5.23 -14.46 10.37
C LEU A 161 3.70 -14.53 10.25
N THR A 162 3.09 -15.59 10.80
CA THR A 162 1.63 -15.73 10.84
C THR A 162 0.99 -14.63 11.69
N GLU A 163 1.51 -14.40 12.90
CA GLU A 163 1.08 -13.29 13.78
C GLU A 163 1.15 -11.93 13.08
N GLN A 164 2.21 -11.67 12.31
CA GLN A 164 2.37 -10.41 11.56
C GLN A 164 1.42 -10.31 10.35
N LEU A 165 1.09 -11.42 9.69
CA LEU A 165 0.10 -11.42 8.60
C LEU A 165 -1.32 -11.15 9.14
N ASP A 166 -1.66 -11.72 10.29
CA ASP A 166 -2.93 -11.43 10.99
C ASP A 166 -3.00 -9.98 11.49
N GLU A 167 -1.90 -9.42 12.01
CA GLU A 167 -1.81 -8.00 12.39
C GLU A 167 -2.01 -7.08 11.16
N LEU A 168 -1.36 -7.38 10.04
CA LEU A 168 -1.52 -6.62 8.79
C LEU A 168 -2.95 -6.71 8.24
N ALA A 169 -3.61 -7.87 8.33
CA ALA A 169 -5.01 -8.03 7.95
C ALA A 169 -5.94 -7.20 8.87
N ALA A 170 -5.69 -7.19 10.18
CA ALA A 170 -6.44 -6.39 11.14
C ALA A 170 -6.24 -4.86 10.92
N VAL A 171 -5.01 -4.43 10.59
CA VAL A 171 -4.72 -3.03 10.21
C VAL A 171 -5.42 -2.66 8.89
N GLY A 172 -5.42 -3.56 7.90
CA GLY A 172 -6.13 -3.36 6.62
C GLY A 172 -7.63 -3.17 6.82
N SER A 173 -8.26 -4.02 7.64
CA SER A 173 -9.68 -3.91 8.02
C SER A 173 -9.99 -2.57 8.70
N ARG A 174 -9.18 -2.17 9.69
CA ARG A 174 -9.33 -0.87 10.38
C ARG A 174 -9.14 0.33 9.46
N LEU A 175 -8.27 0.24 8.46
CA LEU A 175 -8.08 1.30 7.45
C LEU A 175 -9.29 1.39 6.49
N GLN A 176 -9.90 0.25 6.14
CA GLN A 176 -11.14 0.23 5.36
C GLN A 176 -12.31 0.82 6.14
N GLU A 177 -12.44 0.47 7.42
CA GLU A 177 -13.45 1.05 8.33
C GLU A 177 -13.26 2.57 8.47
N ALA A 178 -12.04 3.03 8.73
CA ALA A 178 -11.73 4.46 8.83
C ALA A 178 -12.07 5.24 7.55
N ARG A 179 -11.79 4.67 6.37
CA ARG A 179 -12.16 5.29 5.08
C ARG A 179 -13.67 5.35 4.86
N ALA A 180 -14.43 4.35 5.32
CA ALA A 180 -15.89 4.38 5.27
C ALA A 180 -16.47 5.46 6.19
N GLN A 181 -15.92 5.60 7.41
CA GLN A 181 -16.27 6.69 8.34
C GLN A 181 -15.89 8.07 7.76
N GLU A 182 -14.73 8.19 7.10
CA GLU A 182 -14.27 9.42 6.44
C GLU A 182 -15.18 9.82 5.26
N ALA A 183 -15.68 8.86 4.48
CA ALA A 183 -16.64 9.10 3.42
C ALA A 183 -18.00 9.57 3.98
N GLN A 184 -18.53 8.89 5.01
CA GLN A 184 -19.77 9.28 5.67
C GLN A 184 -19.67 10.68 6.31
N LEU A 185 -18.52 11.02 6.91
CA LEU A 185 -18.26 12.36 7.46
C LEU A 185 -18.23 13.46 6.37
N ARG A 186 -17.78 13.15 5.14
CA ARG A 186 -17.89 14.08 4.00
C ARG A 186 -19.35 14.24 3.54
N GLU A 187 -20.10 13.14 3.49
CA GLU A 187 -21.52 13.14 3.11
C GLU A 187 -22.35 14.02 4.06
N THR A 188 -22.27 13.79 5.38
CA THR A 188 -22.97 14.62 6.37
C THR A 188 -22.48 16.09 6.37
N LEU A 189 -21.21 16.35 6.04
CA LEU A 189 -20.69 17.71 5.92
C LEU A 189 -21.24 18.43 4.68
N ALA A 190 -21.41 17.74 3.56
CA ALA A 190 -22.06 18.28 2.37
C ALA A 190 -23.56 18.52 2.60
N GLU A 191 -24.24 17.59 3.29
CA GLU A 191 -25.64 17.74 3.72
C GLU A 191 -25.84 19.00 4.58
N MET A 192 -25.05 19.17 5.65
CA MET A 192 -25.09 20.37 6.50
C MET A 192 -24.75 21.67 5.75
N GLN A 193 -23.91 21.61 4.71
CA GLN A 193 -23.64 22.78 3.85
C GLN A 193 -24.84 23.12 2.95
N GLY A 194 -25.53 22.10 2.41
CA GLY A 194 -26.78 22.27 1.68
C GLY A 194 -27.90 22.85 2.55
N GLU A 195 -28.08 22.32 3.77
CA GLU A 195 -29.02 22.89 4.75
C GLU A 195 -28.69 24.34 5.10
N ALA A 196 -27.41 24.68 5.30
CA ALA A 196 -26.98 26.04 5.59
C ALA A 196 -27.24 27.01 4.42
N ALA A 197 -27.04 26.57 3.18
CA ALA A 197 -27.38 27.36 1.98
C ALA A 197 -28.90 27.56 1.85
N GLY A 198 -29.69 26.50 2.07
CA GLY A 198 -31.16 26.57 2.08
C GLY A 198 -31.69 27.55 3.13
N MET A 199 -31.22 27.46 4.38
CA MET A 199 -31.59 28.40 5.44
C MET A 199 -31.17 29.85 5.14
N ALA A 200 -30.04 30.07 4.46
CA ALA A 200 -29.63 31.41 4.03
C ALA A 200 -30.55 31.98 2.94
N GLN A 201 -31.02 31.15 2.00
CA GLN A 201 -32.01 31.54 1.01
C GLN A 201 -33.39 31.81 1.64
N GLU A 202 -33.89 30.93 2.51
CA GLU A 202 -35.17 31.15 3.21
C GLU A 202 -35.16 32.45 4.03
N LEU A 203 -34.02 32.81 4.63
CA LEU A 203 -33.82 34.07 5.33
C LEU A 203 -33.86 35.27 4.37
N ALA A 204 -33.16 35.23 3.24
CA ALA A 204 -33.20 36.30 2.23
C ALA A 204 -34.61 36.51 1.65
N ASP A 205 -35.33 35.42 1.38
CA ASP A 205 -36.74 35.46 0.95
C ASP A 205 -37.64 36.06 2.05
N ALA A 206 -37.38 35.77 3.33
CA ALA A 206 -38.13 36.33 4.46
C ALA A 206 -37.83 37.81 4.70
N GLU A 207 -36.58 38.25 4.53
CA GLU A 207 -36.19 39.66 4.59
C GLU A 207 -36.80 40.45 3.43
N THR A 208 -36.81 39.90 2.22
CA THR A 208 -37.44 40.51 1.04
C THR A 208 -38.94 40.72 1.25
N ARG A 209 -39.68 39.67 1.65
CA ARG A 209 -41.11 39.77 2.02
C ARG A 209 -41.39 40.76 3.16
N THR A 210 -40.44 40.93 4.08
CA THR A 210 -40.53 41.91 5.18
C THR A 210 -40.33 43.35 4.68
N GLN A 211 -39.51 43.56 3.64
CA GLN A 211 -39.34 44.87 3.00
C GLN A 211 -40.57 45.23 2.14
N GLU A 212 -41.06 44.28 1.33
CA GLU A 212 -42.31 44.43 0.55
C GLU A 212 -43.49 44.81 1.44
N ALA A 213 -43.69 44.09 2.56
CA ALA A 213 -44.76 44.37 3.51
C ALA A 213 -44.67 45.78 4.13
N ARG A 214 -43.46 46.31 4.35
CA ARG A 214 -43.24 47.67 4.87
C ARG A 214 -43.49 48.75 3.82
N SER A 215 -43.18 48.49 2.54
CA SER A 215 -43.58 49.39 1.45
C SER A 215 -45.10 49.45 1.40
N ALA A 216 -45.76 48.29 1.28
CA ALA A 216 -47.22 48.21 1.22
C ALA A 216 -47.92 48.82 2.45
N GLU A 217 -47.34 48.72 3.65
CA GLU A 217 -47.86 49.43 4.83
C GLU A 217 -47.77 50.96 4.66
N THR A 218 -46.65 51.46 4.12
CA THR A 218 -46.43 52.90 3.87
C THR A 218 -47.39 53.42 2.78
N ASP A 219 -47.53 52.67 1.68
CA ASP A 219 -48.44 52.98 0.57
C ASP A 219 -49.91 53.01 1.04
N LEU A 220 -50.30 52.05 1.89
CA LEU A 220 -51.62 52.01 2.53
C LEU A 220 -51.84 53.16 3.53
N GLN A 221 -50.81 53.56 4.28
CA GLN A 221 -50.89 54.73 5.17
C GLN A 221 -51.08 56.03 4.38
N GLN A 222 -50.40 56.19 3.23
CA GLN A 222 -50.57 57.35 2.37
C GLN A 222 -51.95 57.38 1.71
N LEU A 223 -52.39 56.30 1.06
CA LEU A 223 -53.71 56.23 0.42
C LEU A 223 -54.86 56.47 1.43
N LEU A 224 -54.68 56.05 2.68
CA LEU A 224 -55.62 56.28 3.78
C LEU A 224 -55.58 57.73 4.32
N GLN A 225 -54.51 58.49 4.07
CA GLN A 225 -54.46 59.93 4.30
C GLN A 225 -55.09 60.69 3.13
N ASP A 226 -54.72 60.37 1.89
CA ASP A 226 -55.30 60.98 0.67
C ASP A 226 -56.84 60.87 0.67
N ALA A 227 -57.39 59.68 1.01
CA ALA A 227 -58.83 59.44 1.11
C ALA A 227 -59.52 60.17 2.29
N ARG A 228 -58.78 60.70 3.27
CA ARG A 228 -59.33 61.60 4.31
C ARG A 228 -59.38 63.03 3.82
N ASP A 229 -58.35 63.47 3.10
CA ASP A 229 -58.23 64.84 2.62
C ASP A 229 -59.19 65.08 1.44
N GLU A 230 -59.38 64.09 0.55
CA GLU A 230 -60.47 64.08 -0.45
C GLU A 230 -61.85 64.18 0.23
N ARG A 231 -62.10 63.38 1.27
CA ARG A 231 -63.36 63.43 2.02
C ARG A 231 -63.57 64.81 2.67
N ALA A 232 -62.54 65.43 3.23
CA ALA A 232 -62.64 66.77 3.82
C ALA A 232 -62.99 67.83 2.76
N ALA A 233 -62.37 67.77 1.57
CA ALA A 233 -62.70 68.64 0.45
C ALA A 233 -64.13 68.44 -0.07
N LEU A 234 -64.65 67.20 -0.07
CA LEU A 234 -66.05 66.90 -0.40
C LEU A 234 -67.03 67.44 0.66
N GLU A 235 -66.68 67.36 1.94
CA GLU A 235 -67.47 67.95 3.04
C GLU A 235 -67.50 69.50 2.96
N GLU A 236 -66.39 70.14 2.59
CA GLU A 236 -66.32 71.58 2.33
C GLU A 236 -67.16 71.97 1.09
N THR A 237 -67.01 71.25 -0.02
CA THR A 237 -67.78 71.46 -1.27
C THR A 237 -69.29 71.29 -1.03
N GLN A 238 -69.70 70.31 -0.22
CA GLN A 238 -71.10 70.16 0.18
C GLN A 238 -71.61 71.39 0.95
N SER A 239 -70.83 71.89 1.91
CA SER A 239 -71.19 73.07 2.71
C SER A 239 -71.30 74.35 1.85
N GLU A 240 -70.44 74.50 0.83
CA GLU A 240 -70.52 75.63 -0.11
C GLU A 240 -71.75 75.54 -1.01
N LEU A 241 -72.05 74.35 -1.57
CA LEU A 241 -73.26 74.11 -2.36
C LEU A 241 -74.56 74.28 -1.56
N GLU A 242 -74.60 73.82 -0.29
CA GLU A 242 -75.75 74.04 0.59
C GLU A 242 -75.97 75.54 0.87
N SER A 243 -74.89 76.31 0.99
CA SER A 243 -74.94 77.77 1.13
C SER A 243 -75.43 78.46 -0.16
N GLU A 244 -74.92 78.07 -1.33
CA GLU A 244 -75.37 78.62 -2.62
C GLU A 244 -76.86 78.31 -2.88
N ILE A 245 -77.31 77.09 -2.57
CA ILE A 245 -78.73 76.70 -2.67
C ILE A 245 -79.60 77.58 -1.75
N ALA A 246 -79.15 77.88 -0.53
CA ALA A 246 -79.86 78.78 0.38
C ALA A 246 -79.92 80.22 -0.18
N ASP A 247 -78.83 80.71 -0.75
CA ASP A 247 -78.73 82.06 -1.32
C ASP A 247 -79.60 82.21 -2.59
N LEU A 248 -79.57 81.22 -3.49
CA LEU A 248 -80.46 81.14 -4.66
C LEU A 248 -81.94 81.03 -4.26
N THR A 249 -82.23 80.30 -3.19
CA THR A 249 -83.60 80.20 -2.62
C THR A 249 -84.07 81.57 -2.13
N ALA A 250 -83.25 82.30 -1.36
CA ALA A 250 -83.59 83.65 -0.90
C ALA A 250 -83.77 84.65 -2.06
N ARG A 251 -82.93 84.56 -3.11
CA ARG A 251 -83.07 85.37 -4.32
C ARG A 251 -84.37 85.06 -5.09
N ARG A 252 -84.76 83.78 -5.21
CA ARG A 252 -86.05 83.38 -5.79
C ARG A 252 -87.22 83.99 -5.02
N ASP A 253 -87.22 83.87 -3.69
CA ASP A 253 -88.33 84.34 -2.86
C ASP A 253 -88.46 85.88 -2.88
N THR A 254 -87.32 86.57 -3.03
CA THR A 254 -87.28 88.02 -3.29
C THR A 254 -87.87 88.35 -4.66
N LEU A 255 -87.45 87.67 -5.73
CA LEU A 255 -87.97 87.89 -7.08
C LEU A 255 -89.46 87.55 -7.22
N GLU A 256 -89.97 86.55 -6.50
CA GLU A 256 -91.40 86.22 -6.44
C GLU A 256 -92.19 87.36 -5.76
N THR A 257 -91.64 87.92 -4.67
CA THR A 257 -92.22 89.09 -3.97
C THR A 257 -92.21 90.34 -4.85
N ASP A 258 -91.09 90.66 -5.50
CA ASP A 258 -90.97 91.80 -6.43
C ASP A 258 -91.91 91.63 -7.63
N THR A 259 -92.05 90.41 -8.16
CA THR A 259 -92.97 90.09 -9.24
C THR A 259 -94.43 90.30 -8.82
N ALA A 260 -94.82 89.90 -7.61
CA ALA A 260 -96.16 90.14 -7.09
C ALA A 260 -96.43 91.65 -6.92
N ALA A 261 -95.47 92.41 -6.38
CA ALA A 261 -95.57 93.86 -6.24
C ALA A 261 -95.66 94.57 -7.61
N ALA A 262 -94.87 94.15 -8.60
CA ALA A 262 -94.93 94.70 -9.96
C ALA A 262 -96.25 94.36 -10.68
N GLN A 263 -96.83 93.17 -10.43
CA GLN A 263 -98.17 92.82 -10.92
C GLN A 263 -99.26 93.69 -10.30
N GLU A 264 -99.18 93.98 -8.99
CA GLU A 264 -100.10 94.89 -8.32
C GLU A 264 -99.98 96.32 -8.87
N GLN A 265 -98.76 96.86 -8.98
CA GLN A 265 -98.50 98.16 -9.59
C GLN A 265 -99.07 98.23 -11.02
N ARG A 266 -98.91 97.19 -11.83
CA ARG A 266 -99.49 97.14 -13.18
C ARG A 266 -101.01 97.16 -13.16
N ALA A 267 -101.66 96.48 -12.20
CA ALA A 267 -103.11 96.50 -12.04
C ALA A 267 -103.62 97.88 -11.57
N GLN A 268 -102.87 98.56 -10.68
CA GLN A 268 -103.14 99.93 -10.27
C GLN A 268 -103.03 100.90 -11.47
N VAL A 269 -101.92 100.84 -12.24
CA VAL A 269 -101.71 101.66 -13.44
C VAL A 269 -102.76 101.39 -14.54
N GLN A 270 -103.20 100.14 -14.74
CA GLN A 270 -104.32 99.84 -15.65
C GLN A 270 -105.65 100.42 -15.16
N THR A 271 -105.86 100.49 -13.84
CA THR A 271 -107.04 101.10 -13.22
C THR A 271 -107.00 102.63 -13.33
N GLU A 272 -105.83 103.25 -13.17
CA GLU A 272 -105.63 104.69 -13.41
C GLU A 272 -105.78 105.04 -14.89
N LEU A 273 -105.22 104.24 -15.81
CA LEU A 273 -105.37 104.43 -17.26
C LEU A 273 -106.84 104.32 -17.69
N THR A 274 -107.61 103.41 -17.07
CA THR A 274 -109.05 103.28 -17.30
C THR A 274 -109.79 104.53 -16.82
N GLN A 275 -109.48 105.05 -15.63
CA GLN A 275 -110.05 106.31 -15.12
C GLN A 275 -109.66 107.52 -15.98
N LEU A 276 -108.40 107.62 -16.42
CA LEU A 276 -107.93 108.66 -17.33
C LEU A 276 -108.62 108.58 -18.69
N THR A 277 -108.85 107.38 -19.23
CA THR A 277 -109.60 107.18 -20.48
C THR A 277 -111.07 107.58 -20.31
N GLN A 278 -111.69 107.23 -19.18
CA GLN A 278 -113.07 107.62 -18.87
C GLN A 278 -113.21 109.13 -18.62
N LEU A 279 -112.22 109.76 -17.99
CA LEU A 279 -112.13 111.21 -17.81
C LEU A 279 -111.87 111.93 -19.14
N LEU A 280 -111.05 111.36 -20.03
CA LEU A 280 -110.84 111.88 -21.39
C LEU A 280 -112.10 111.74 -22.25
N SER A 281 -112.86 110.64 -22.10
CA SER A 281 -114.20 110.51 -22.71
C SER A 281 -115.12 111.60 -22.18
N GLN A 282 -115.24 111.75 -20.85
CA GLN A 282 -116.07 112.80 -20.24
C GLN A 282 -115.64 114.21 -20.70
N ARG A 283 -114.33 114.48 -20.79
CA ARG A 283 -113.82 115.76 -21.33
C ARG A 283 -114.08 115.90 -22.83
N GLY A 284 -114.10 114.81 -23.58
CA GLY A 284 -114.53 114.75 -24.98
C GLY A 284 -116.03 115.04 -25.13
N ASP A 285 -116.88 114.50 -24.25
CA ASP A 285 -118.31 114.78 -24.20
C ASP A 285 -118.61 116.22 -23.75
N GLU A 286 -117.86 116.75 -22.77
CA GLU A 286 -117.89 118.16 -22.37
C GLU A 286 -117.41 119.08 -23.51
N LEU A 287 -116.33 118.71 -24.21
CA LEU A 287 -115.83 119.44 -25.37
C LEU A 287 -116.82 119.38 -26.53
N ALA A 288 -117.44 118.24 -26.83
CA ALA A 288 -118.47 118.10 -27.86
C ALA A 288 -119.74 118.88 -27.51
N GLN A 289 -120.12 118.99 -26.23
CA GLN A 289 -121.19 119.91 -25.80
C GLN A 289 -120.78 121.38 -25.95
N ILE A 290 -119.52 121.73 -25.62
CA ILE A 290 -118.96 123.06 -25.87
C ILE A 290 -118.90 123.35 -27.38
N GLU A 291 -118.60 122.35 -28.22
CA GLU A 291 -118.45 122.45 -29.67
C GLU A 291 -119.80 122.52 -30.39
N GLN A 292 -120.83 121.81 -29.89
CA GLN A 292 -122.23 122.05 -30.26
C GLN A 292 -122.67 123.46 -29.86
N ARG A 293 -122.29 123.93 -28.66
CA ARG A 293 -122.61 125.29 -28.21
C ARG A 293 -121.85 126.37 -28.98
N ILE A 294 -120.64 126.06 -29.45
CA ILE A 294 -119.82 126.91 -30.34
C ILE A 294 -120.43 126.95 -31.73
N THR A 295 -120.81 125.79 -32.30
CA THR A 295 -121.53 125.70 -33.59
C THR A 295 -122.84 126.49 -33.53
N ALA A 296 -123.62 126.35 -32.46
CA ALA A 296 -124.84 127.13 -32.20
C ALA A 296 -124.58 128.64 -31.96
N THR A 297 -123.32 129.08 -31.90
CA THR A 297 -122.91 130.50 -31.92
C THR A 297 -122.09 130.88 -33.16
N LEU A 298 -121.74 129.93 -34.04
CA LEU A 298 -121.10 130.18 -35.33
C LEU A 298 -122.09 130.19 -36.50
N GLU A 299 -123.27 129.59 -36.37
CA GLU A 299 -124.40 129.88 -37.28
C GLU A 299 -124.90 131.34 -37.17
N GLU A 300 -124.37 132.12 -36.21
CA GLU A 300 -124.59 133.57 -36.07
C GLU A 300 -123.33 134.41 -36.45
N ALA A 301 -122.30 133.82 -37.06
CA ALA A 301 -121.10 134.51 -37.55
C ALA A 301 -120.57 133.92 -38.88
N GLN A 302 -120.86 134.58 -40.00
CA GLN A 302 -120.43 134.17 -41.35
C GLN A 302 -118.99 134.63 -41.71
N ASP A 303 -118.43 133.92 -42.70
CA ASP A 303 -117.35 134.31 -43.63
C ASP A 303 -115.87 134.43 -43.15
N GLU A 304 -114.97 133.92 -44.02
CA GLU A 304 -113.50 134.16 -44.16
C GLU A 304 -112.58 133.85 -42.95
N GLY A 305 -111.42 133.16 -43.07
CA GLY A 305 -110.72 132.41 -44.12
C GLY A 305 -109.37 131.88 -43.56
N ALA A 306 -109.00 130.59 -43.70
CA ALA A 306 -108.20 129.98 -44.78
C ALA A 306 -106.65 129.96 -44.58
N ALA A 307 -106.02 128.81 -44.87
CA ALA A 307 -104.56 128.54 -45.04
C ALA A 307 -103.62 128.61 -43.79
N GLU A 308 -102.43 127.99 -43.75
CA GLU A 308 -101.97 126.62 -44.12
C GLU A 308 -100.49 126.40 -43.67
N GLY A 309 -100.04 125.13 -43.56
CA GLY A 309 -98.63 124.73 -43.45
C GLY A 309 -98.06 124.45 -42.03
N GLU A 310 -97.16 123.50 -41.72
CA GLU A 310 -96.72 122.16 -42.23
C GLU A 310 -95.19 121.93 -41.98
N GLN A 311 -94.76 120.66 -41.75
CA GLN A 311 -93.34 120.15 -41.68
C GLN A 311 -92.46 120.65 -40.49
N LEU A 312 -91.43 119.97 -39.94
CA LEU A 312 -90.73 118.66 -40.12
C LEU A 312 -90.67 117.90 -38.75
N LEU A 313 -90.35 116.61 -38.51
CA LEU A 313 -89.76 115.45 -39.24
C LEU A 313 -88.28 115.08 -38.88
N SER A 314 -88.09 114.20 -37.87
CA SER A 314 -86.92 113.29 -37.61
C SER A 314 -87.29 112.32 -36.45
N GLU A 315 -87.18 110.97 -36.44
CA GLU A 315 -86.12 110.03 -36.92
C GLU A 315 -84.85 110.13 -36.03
N GLN A 316 -84.17 109.08 -35.49
CA GLN A 316 -84.14 107.60 -35.60
C GLN A 316 -84.45 106.96 -34.20
N THR A 317 -84.58 105.64 -33.88
CA THR A 317 -84.14 104.31 -34.40
C THR A 317 -82.65 103.96 -34.12
N ASP A 318 -82.17 102.71 -33.92
CA ASP A 318 -82.68 101.33 -34.15
C ASP A 318 -82.20 100.25 -33.11
N GLU A 319 -82.65 99.01 -33.32
CA GLU A 319 -82.17 97.63 -32.99
C GLU A 319 -80.84 97.40 -32.19
N ALA A 320 -80.61 96.39 -31.32
CA ALA A 320 -81.06 94.99 -31.10
C ALA A 320 -80.15 93.86 -31.70
N ALA A 321 -80.15 92.66 -31.09
CA ALA A 321 -79.54 91.37 -31.53
C ALA A 321 -77.98 91.25 -31.57
N ASP A 322 -77.31 90.07 -31.49
CA ASP A 322 -77.60 88.71 -30.92
C ASP A 322 -76.30 87.84 -30.83
N GLU A 323 -76.40 86.50 -30.65
CA GLU A 323 -75.34 85.44 -30.64
C GLU A 323 -74.46 85.29 -31.93
N THR A 324 -73.50 84.35 -32.16
CA THR A 324 -72.93 83.10 -31.54
C THR A 324 -71.46 82.93 -32.09
N ASP A 325 -70.53 81.96 -31.84
CA ASP A 325 -70.39 80.72 -31.01
C ASP A 325 -68.89 80.36 -30.75
N THR A 326 -68.67 79.38 -29.87
CA THR A 326 -67.57 78.42 -29.59
C THR A 326 -66.70 77.92 -30.78
N SER A 327 -65.40 77.60 -30.54
CA SER A 327 -64.75 76.31 -30.90
C SER A 327 -63.28 76.17 -30.41
N LEU A 328 -62.75 74.94 -30.37
CA LEU A 328 -61.43 74.53 -29.84
C LEU A 328 -60.72 73.46 -30.70
N GLY A 329 -59.39 73.50 -30.73
CA GLY A 329 -58.51 72.33 -30.65
C GLY A 329 -58.14 71.54 -31.92
N THR A 330 -56.91 71.02 -31.93
CA THR A 330 -56.40 69.86 -32.70
C THR A 330 -55.21 69.25 -31.94
N LEU A 331 -55.04 67.92 -32.01
CA LEU A 331 -53.87 67.16 -31.54
C LEU A 331 -53.39 66.24 -32.67
N GLU A 332 -52.09 65.92 -32.73
CA GLU A 332 -51.51 64.93 -33.66
C GLU A 332 -50.28 64.26 -33.02
N ALA A 333 -49.89 63.05 -33.47
CA ALA A 333 -48.96 62.19 -32.71
C ALA A 333 -48.16 61.17 -33.55
N ALA A 334 -47.02 60.75 -32.96
CA ALA A 334 -46.35 59.43 -33.06
C ALA A 334 -45.53 59.02 -34.32
N GLU A 335 -44.84 57.87 -34.13
CA GLU A 335 -44.23 56.92 -35.09
C GLU A 335 -42.79 57.14 -35.64
N ASP A 336 -41.81 56.62 -34.86
CA ASP A 336 -40.96 55.43 -35.14
C ASP A 336 -39.98 55.33 -36.34
N ALA A 337 -38.89 54.56 -36.16
CA ALA A 337 -37.86 54.26 -37.18
C ALA A 337 -37.08 52.93 -36.89
N PRO A 338 -36.60 52.19 -37.93
CA PRO A 338 -36.32 50.75 -37.82
C PRO A 338 -34.87 50.32 -37.51
N ILE A 339 -34.75 49.05 -37.08
CA ILE A 339 -33.49 48.33 -36.78
C ILE A 339 -32.83 47.76 -38.06
N VAL A 340 -31.49 47.65 -38.06
CA VAL A 340 -30.67 47.10 -39.16
C VAL A 340 -30.29 45.64 -38.89
N GLY A 341 -30.26 44.81 -39.95
CA GLY A 341 -30.14 43.35 -39.82
C GLY A 341 -28.76 42.82 -39.37
N ALA A 342 -28.79 41.75 -38.58
CA ALA A 342 -27.62 41.01 -38.12
C ALA A 342 -27.05 40.08 -39.23
N GLN A 343 -25.74 39.83 -39.17
CA GLN A 343 -25.08 38.75 -39.90
C GLN A 343 -25.00 37.52 -38.99
N SER A 344 -25.21 36.32 -39.54
CA SER A 344 -25.08 35.08 -38.78
C SER A 344 -23.62 34.83 -38.38
N VAL A 345 -23.36 34.88 -37.08
CA VAL A 345 -22.09 34.47 -36.47
C VAL A 345 -22.20 33.00 -36.06
N SER A 346 -21.15 32.21 -36.33
CA SER A 346 -21.08 30.77 -36.07
C SER A 346 -19.63 30.31 -36.02
N VAL A 347 -19.27 29.45 -35.07
CA VAL A 347 -17.98 28.77 -34.97
C VAL A 347 -17.94 27.62 -35.98
N ALA A 348 -16.79 27.41 -36.63
CA ALA A 348 -16.59 26.29 -37.55
C ALA A 348 -16.06 25.07 -36.77
N PRO A 349 -16.44 23.83 -37.13
CA PRO A 349 -15.81 22.64 -36.56
C PRO A 349 -14.29 22.66 -36.77
N GLY A 350 -13.53 22.49 -35.69
CA GLY A 350 -12.09 22.66 -35.67
C GLY A 350 -11.52 22.87 -34.26
N THR A 351 -10.20 23.02 -34.18
CA THR A 351 -9.47 23.33 -32.94
C THR A 351 -9.02 24.78 -32.95
N TYR A 352 -9.14 25.42 -31.79
CA TYR A 352 -8.81 26.82 -31.53
C TYR A 352 -8.00 26.92 -30.24
N GLU A 353 -7.17 27.96 -30.12
CA GLU A 353 -6.30 28.20 -28.97
C GLU A 353 -6.48 29.63 -28.42
N SER A 354 -6.44 29.77 -27.09
CA SER A 354 -6.49 31.03 -26.35
C SER A 354 -5.46 31.00 -25.21
N GLY A 355 -4.19 31.13 -25.57
CA GLY A 355 -3.08 31.10 -24.61
C GLY A 355 -2.73 29.67 -24.18
N GLU A 356 -3.06 29.31 -22.93
CA GLU A 356 -2.81 27.96 -22.38
C GLU A 356 -4.04 27.03 -22.54
N ILE A 357 -5.17 27.57 -23.00
CA ILE A 357 -6.43 26.86 -23.23
C ILE A 357 -6.56 26.48 -24.71
N SER A 358 -6.75 25.18 -25.00
CA SER A 358 -7.20 24.69 -26.30
C SER A 358 -8.69 24.35 -26.25
N ALA A 359 -9.42 24.62 -27.33
CA ALA A 359 -10.86 24.37 -27.48
C ALA A 359 -11.14 23.73 -28.84
N THR A 360 -11.76 22.55 -28.86
CA THR A 360 -12.14 21.84 -30.08
C THR A 360 -13.66 21.70 -30.15
N PHE A 361 -14.24 22.09 -31.28
CA PHE A 361 -15.66 22.01 -31.59
C PHE A 361 -15.85 21.01 -32.73
N ALA A 362 -16.74 20.03 -32.56
CA ALA A 362 -16.99 18.97 -33.54
C ALA A 362 -18.28 19.20 -34.35
N GLU A 363 -18.37 18.59 -35.53
CA GLU A 363 -19.53 18.68 -36.42
C GLU A 363 -20.80 18.01 -35.85
N ASP A 364 -20.67 17.19 -34.80
CA ASP A 364 -21.78 16.52 -34.12
C ASP A 364 -22.39 17.34 -32.96
N GLY A 365 -21.88 18.54 -32.69
CA GLY A 365 -22.32 19.40 -31.58
C GLY A 365 -21.57 19.16 -30.27
N THR A 366 -20.56 18.29 -30.23
CA THR A 366 -19.72 18.14 -29.03
C THR A 366 -18.57 19.16 -28.98
N PHE A 367 -18.22 19.60 -27.77
CA PHE A 367 -17.03 20.41 -27.52
C PHE A 367 -16.08 19.71 -26.54
N ARG A 368 -14.79 20.02 -26.62
CA ARG A 368 -13.77 19.72 -25.60
C ARG A 368 -12.88 20.94 -25.39
N MET A 369 -12.66 21.35 -24.14
CA MET A 369 -11.68 22.35 -23.75
C MET A 369 -10.65 21.74 -22.80
N GLU A 370 -9.39 22.14 -22.92
CA GLU A 370 -8.25 21.56 -22.22
C GLU A 370 -7.28 22.68 -21.82
N ASN A 371 -6.93 22.76 -20.54
CA ASN A 371 -5.98 23.74 -20.02
C ASN A 371 -4.61 23.07 -19.83
N THR A 372 -3.71 23.36 -20.77
CA THR A 372 -2.38 22.75 -20.85
C THR A 372 -1.45 23.12 -19.68
N ALA A 373 -1.79 24.13 -18.89
CA ALA A 373 -1.03 24.55 -17.71
C ALA A 373 -1.45 23.84 -16.40
N SER A 374 -2.68 23.30 -16.34
CA SER A 374 -3.24 22.65 -15.14
C SER A 374 -3.58 21.17 -15.31
N ASP A 375 -3.53 20.63 -16.55
CA ASP A 375 -3.95 19.25 -16.91
C ASP A 375 -5.48 19.04 -16.75
N GLU A 376 -6.24 20.13 -16.61
CA GLU A 376 -7.69 20.14 -16.47
C GLU A 376 -8.38 20.09 -17.84
N ASN A 377 -9.46 19.31 -17.94
CA ASN A 377 -10.18 19.15 -19.20
C ASN A 377 -11.69 18.99 -18.97
N VAL A 378 -12.49 19.59 -19.85
CA VAL A 378 -13.96 19.54 -19.84
C VAL A 378 -14.47 19.29 -21.25
N SER A 379 -15.53 18.51 -21.37
CA SER A 379 -16.25 18.25 -22.62
C SER A 379 -17.74 18.34 -22.39
N GLY A 380 -18.53 18.53 -23.45
CA GLY A 380 -19.99 18.62 -23.34
C GLY A 380 -20.64 18.88 -24.70
N GLN A 381 -21.86 19.40 -24.69
CA GLN A 381 -22.59 19.82 -25.88
C GLN A 381 -22.46 21.34 -26.09
N PHE A 382 -22.40 21.78 -27.36
CA PHE A 382 -22.52 23.19 -27.71
C PHE A 382 -23.67 23.42 -28.69
N VAL A 383 -24.36 24.55 -28.53
CA VAL A 383 -25.43 25.01 -29.41
C VAL A 383 -25.20 26.47 -29.75
N GLU A 384 -25.42 26.85 -31.00
CA GLU A 384 -25.34 28.24 -31.45
C GLU A 384 -26.75 28.75 -31.77
N GLU A 385 -27.21 29.75 -31.01
CA GLU A 385 -28.52 30.36 -31.23
C GLU A 385 -28.41 31.89 -31.16
N ALA A 386 -28.93 32.58 -32.18
CA ALA A 386 -28.97 34.04 -32.31
C ALA A 386 -27.60 34.79 -32.17
N GLY A 387 -26.46 34.10 -32.29
CA GLY A 387 -25.12 34.67 -32.08
C GLY A 387 -24.56 34.45 -30.67
N LEU A 388 -25.25 33.67 -29.83
CA LEU A 388 -24.75 33.15 -28.57
C LEU A 388 -24.21 31.73 -28.78
N LEU A 389 -23.04 31.47 -28.21
CA LEU A 389 -22.51 30.12 -27.97
C LEU A 389 -23.00 29.66 -26.60
N ILE A 390 -23.78 28.58 -26.57
CA ILE A 390 -24.28 27.96 -25.35
C ILE A 390 -23.52 26.65 -25.15
N LEU A 391 -22.79 26.53 -24.02
CA LEU A 391 -22.09 25.31 -23.62
C LEU A 391 -22.89 24.62 -22.51
N SER A 392 -23.23 23.35 -22.68
CA SER A 392 -24.08 22.58 -21.76
C SER A 392 -23.57 21.15 -21.54
N GLU A 393 -24.19 20.46 -20.59
CA GLU A 393 -23.88 19.06 -20.24
C GLU A 393 -22.38 18.77 -20.01
N PRO A 394 -21.70 19.49 -19.09
CA PRO A 394 -20.27 19.35 -18.88
C PRO A 394 -19.90 18.03 -18.17
N GLU A 395 -18.97 17.29 -18.78
CA GLU A 395 -18.26 16.15 -18.20
C GLU A 395 -16.75 16.45 -18.16
N GLY A 396 -16.12 16.31 -16.99
CA GLY A 396 -14.67 16.50 -16.82
C GLY A 396 -14.28 17.15 -15.49
N ASP A 397 -13.06 17.66 -15.43
CA ASP A 397 -12.45 18.30 -14.25
C ASP A 397 -12.90 19.76 -14.12
N LEU A 398 -14.14 19.95 -13.64
CA LEU A 398 -14.70 21.27 -13.34
C LEU A 398 -14.11 21.85 -12.05
N SER A 399 -13.00 22.59 -12.16
CA SER A 399 -12.42 23.33 -11.05
C SER A 399 -13.01 24.75 -10.92
N GLY A 400 -13.52 25.07 -9.73
CA GLY A 400 -14.12 26.37 -9.42
C GLY A 400 -15.63 26.46 -9.66
N ASN A 401 -16.22 27.60 -9.27
CA ASN A 401 -17.67 27.82 -9.28
C ASN A 401 -18.20 28.20 -10.67
N VAL A 402 -17.90 27.39 -11.71
CA VAL A 402 -18.39 27.62 -13.07
C VAL A 402 -19.80 27.04 -13.20
N SER A 403 -20.81 27.90 -13.34
CA SER A 403 -22.20 27.47 -13.51
C SER A 403 -22.50 27.17 -14.97
N PHE A 404 -23.07 26.00 -15.26
CA PHE A 404 -23.53 25.62 -16.59
C PHE A 404 -25.07 25.63 -16.67
N PRO A 405 -25.68 25.90 -17.84
CA PRO A 405 -25.01 26.18 -19.12
C PRO A 405 -24.32 27.56 -19.14
N LEU A 406 -23.14 27.62 -19.76
CA LEU A 406 -22.45 28.88 -20.03
C LEU A 406 -23.02 29.49 -21.31
N THR A 407 -23.27 30.80 -21.30
CA THR A 407 -23.83 31.54 -22.43
C THR A 407 -22.91 32.71 -22.76
N CYS A 408 -22.20 32.62 -23.88
CA CYS A 408 -21.26 33.63 -24.35
C CYS A 408 -21.72 34.26 -25.66
N MET A 409 -21.62 35.57 -25.81
CA MET A 409 -21.83 36.25 -27.09
C MET A 409 -20.57 36.14 -27.97
N LEU A 410 -20.75 35.69 -29.21
CA LEU A 410 -19.67 35.49 -30.19
C LEU A 410 -19.37 36.76 -30.98
N GLU A 411 -18.12 37.23 -30.94
CA GLU A 411 -17.58 38.21 -31.89
C GLU A 411 -16.69 37.51 -32.94
N ASN A 412 -17.14 37.40 -34.18
CA ASN A 412 -16.31 36.88 -35.28
C ASN A 412 -15.08 37.74 -35.54
N ARG A 413 -13.92 37.10 -35.73
CA ARG A 413 -12.64 37.73 -36.12
C ARG A 413 -12.12 37.15 -37.45
N THR A 414 -11.01 37.68 -37.93
CA THR A 414 -10.38 37.27 -39.21
C THR A 414 -9.74 35.88 -39.17
N ASP A 415 -9.48 35.41 -37.96
CA ASP A 415 -8.54 34.36 -37.58
C ASP A 415 -9.11 33.47 -36.45
N GLY A 416 -10.40 33.64 -36.13
CA GLY A 416 -11.09 32.95 -35.04
C GLY A 416 -12.27 33.77 -34.51
N PHE A 417 -12.51 33.74 -33.20
CA PHE A 417 -13.60 34.46 -32.54
C PHE A 417 -13.20 34.96 -31.15
N ALA A 418 -13.95 35.93 -30.60
CA ALA A 418 -13.87 36.31 -29.19
C ALA A 418 -15.18 36.00 -28.48
N LEU A 419 -15.09 35.66 -27.19
CA LEU A 419 -16.24 35.40 -26.32
C LEU A 419 -16.43 36.59 -25.38
N THR A 420 -17.67 37.06 -25.28
CA THR A 420 -18.04 38.20 -24.43
C THR A 420 -19.24 37.82 -23.56
N ALA A 421 -19.38 38.46 -22.39
CA ALA A 421 -20.57 38.28 -21.57
C ALA A 421 -21.79 38.93 -22.28
N PRO A 422 -22.95 38.25 -22.34
CA PRO A 422 -24.17 38.82 -22.92
C PRO A 422 -24.72 39.96 -22.05
N GLU A 423 -25.45 40.90 -22.66
CA GLU A 423 -26.05 42.04 -21.95
C GLU A 423 -27.27 41.66 -21.08
N VAL A 424 -27.79 40.44 -21.19
CA VAL A 424 -28.99 39.94 -20.50
C VAL A 424 -28.79 38.50 -20.04
N ASP A 425 -28.96 38.25 -18.74
CA ASP A 425 -29.15 36.95 -18.07
C ASP A 425 -28.41 35.73 -18.65
N GLY A 426 -27.08 35.85 -18.82
CA GLY A 426 -26.21 34.72 -19.15
C GLY A 426 -24.82 34.91 -18.56
N ASP A 427 -24.27 33.85 -17.96
CA ASP A 427 -22.89 33.85 -17.49
C ASP A 427 -21.97 33.21 -18.56
N CYS A 428 -20.99 33.97 -19.04
CA CYS A 428 -19.90 33.45 -19.86
C CYS A 428 -18.69 33.03 -18.99
N GLY A 429 -18.77 33.25 -17.67
CA GLY A 429 -17.87 32.74 -16.65
C GLY A 429 -16.41 33.13 -16.90
N PRO A 430 -15.45 32.20 -16.73
CA PRO A 430 -14.03 32.48 -16.94
C PRO A 430 -13.67 32.70 -18.42
N LEU A 431 -14.59 32.48 -19.36
CA LEU A 431 -14.36 32.68 -20.80
C LEU A 431 -14.68 34.10 -21.27
N ALA A 432 -15.31 34.93 -20.44
CA ALA A 432 -15.64 36.31 -20.79
C ALA A 432 -14.38 37.15 -21.07
N GLY A 433 -14.25 37.64 -22.30
CA GLY A 433 -13.10 38.42 -22.78
C GLY A 433 -11.98 37.57 -23.40
N THR A 434 -12.13 36.25 -23.49
CA THR A 434 -11.17 35.38 -24.20
C THR A 434 -11.25 35.59 -25.71
N THR A 435 -10.16 35.31 -26.42
CA THR A 435 -10.10 35.34 -27.90
C THR A 435 -9.41 34.08 -28.38
N PHE A 436 -10.15 33.27 -29.12
CA PHE A 436 -9.75 31.99 -29.65
C PHE A 436 -9.34 32.16 -31.11
N THR A 437 -8.08 31.85 -31.42
CA THR A 437 -7.56 31.78 -32.80
C THR A 437 -7.56 30.34 -33.30
N ALA A 438 -7.88 30.09 -34.57
CA ALA A 438 -7.82 28.74 -35.13
C ALA A 438 -6.38 28.19 -35.13
N ALA A 439 -6.23 26.90 -34.85
CA ALA A 439 -4.94 26.19 -34.95
C ALA A 439 -4.66 25.76 -36.41
N ASP A 440 -3.41 25.96 -36.87
CA ASP A 440 -2.90 25.64 -38.22
C ASP A 440 -2.56 24.14 -38.43
#